data_AF-A0AAV7PSJ0-F1
#
_entry.id   AF-A0AAV7PSJ0-F1
#
_cell.length_a   1.000
_cell.length_b   1.000
_cell.length_c   1.000
_cell.angle_alpha   90.00
_cell.angle_beta   90.00
_cell.angle_gamma   90.00
#
_symmetry.space_group_name_H-M   'P 1'
#
loop_
_entity.id
_entity.type
_entity.pdbx_description
1 polymer ?
#
loop_
_entity_poly.entity_id
_entity_poly.type
_entity_poly.pdbx_seq_one_letter_code
_entity_poly.pdbx_strand_id
1 'polypeptide(L)'
;MGVKSGGPRLFFQNRDQELLFLRSKLMDLEDRSRRDNVRFLGFPENIEGEDLHRFLRDPQPRLTGITFEPPLEFQRAHRLGPRRPGTDIRPDRL
;
A
#
# COMPACT_ATOMS: atom_id res chain seq x y z
N MET A 1 42.11 44.19 -3.99
CA MET A 1 40.74 44.01 -3.44
C MET A 1 40.14 42.76 -4.07
N GLY A 2 40.08 41.66 -3.32
CA GLY A 2 39.59 40.38 -3.83
C GLY A 2 38.06 40.34 -3.82
N VAL A 3 37.45 40.29 -5.00
CA VAL A 3 36.03 39.96 -5.17
C VAL A 3 35.82 38.51 -4.75
N LYS A 4 35.18 38.30 -3.58
CA LYS A 4 34.71 36.98 -3.19
C LYS A 4 33.53 36.62 -4.09
N SER A 5 33.81 35.86 -5.15
CA SER A 5 32.76 35.20 -5.93
C SER A 5 32.05 34.19 -5.04
N GLY A 6 30.82 34.51 -4.64
CA GLY A 6 29.90 33.55 -4.05
C GLY A 6 29.60 32.46 -5.07
N GLY A 7 30.40 31.40 -5.04
CA GLY A 7 30.30 30.30 -6.00
C GLY A 7 28.98 29.52 -5.90
N PRO A 8 28.68 28.69 -6.91
CA PRO A 8 27.39 28.02 -7.11
C PRO A 8 26.96 27.03 -6.00
N ARG A 9 27.80 26.78 -5.00
CA ARG A 9 27.54 25.81 -3.92
C ARG A 9 26.30 26.14 -3.09
N LEU A 10 25.99 27.41 -2.88
CA LEU A 10 24.81 27.83 -2.09
C LEU A 10 23.47 27.61 -2.84
N PHE A 11 23.48 27.66 -4.17
CA PHE A 11 22.26 27.53 -4.98
C PHE A 11 21.79 26.09 -5.14
N PHE A 12 22.71 25.13 -5.26
CA PHE A 12 22.35 23.71 -5.34
C PHE A 12 21.84 23.17 -3.99
N GLN A 13 22.39 23.66 -2.88
CA GLN A 13 22.06 23.18 -1.54
C GLN A 13 20.61 23.45 -1.13
N ASN A 14 20.05 24.61 -1.49
CA ASN A 14 18.63 24.90 -1.28
C ASN A 14 17.71 24.00 -2.12
N ARG A 15 18.09 23.72 -3.38
CA ARG A 15 17.28 22.85 -4.27
C ARG A 15 17.32 21.40 -3.84
N ASP A 16 18.48 20.91 -3.40
CA ASP A 16 18.62 19.54 -2.90
C ASP A 16 17.83 19.36 -1.60
N GLN A 17 17.85 20.35 -0.71
CA GLN A 17 17.02 20.36 0.50
C GLN A 17 15.51 20.39 0.17
N GLU A 18 15.11 21.22 -0.79
CA GLU A 18 13.73 21.30 -1.24
C GLU A 18 13.27 19.99 -1.88
N LEU A 19 14.10 19.36 -2.71
CA LEU A 19 13.83 18.05 -3.31
C LEU A 19 13.68 16.96 -2.25
N LEU A 20 14.56 16.93 -1.25
CA LEU A 20 14.47 15.98 -0.14
C LEU A 20 13.20 16.20 0.68
N PHE A 21 12.84 17.45 0.95
CA PHE A 21 11.62 17.80 1.66
C PHE A 21 10.36 17.38 0.89
N LEU A 22 10.30 17.65 -0.42
CA LEU A 22 9.18 17.25 -1.26
C LEU A 22 9.07 15.73 -1.35
N ARG A 23 10.18 15.02 -1.51
CA ARG A 23 10.20 13.54 -1.52
C ARG A 23 9.71 12.95 -0.21
N SER A 24 10.15 13.51 0.93
CA SER A 24 9.68 13.10 2.25
C SER A 24 8.18 13.29 2.40
N LYS A 25 7.65 14.45 2.00
CA LYS A 25 6.20 14.71 2.00
C LYS A 25 5.43 13.76 1.08
N LEU A 26 5.95 13.45 -0.10
CA LEU A 26 5.30 12.53 -1.03
C LEU A 26 5.24 11.11 -0.45
N MET A 27 6.32 10.61 0.14
CA MET A 27 6.33 9.31 0.81
C MET A 27 5.31 9.29 1.96
N ASP A 28 5.32 10.31 2.82
CA ASP A 28 4.38 10.41 3.94
C ASP A 28 2.91 10.46 3.48
N LEU A 29 2.61 11.15 2.38
CA LEU A 29 1.28 11.17 1.78
C LEU A 29 0.89 9.82 1.18
N GLU A 30 1.79 9.13 0.48
CA GLU A 30 1.54 7.80 -0.09
C GLU A 30 1.32 6.75 1.01
N ASP A 31 2.15 6.78 2.05
CA ASP A 31 2.06 5.90 3.21
C ASP A 31 0.75 6.12 3.96
N ARG A 32 0.38 7.37 4.24
CA ARG A 32 -0.90 7.68 4.89
C ARG A 32 -2.10 7.33 4.03
N SER A 33 -2.01 7.52 2.71
CA SER A 33 -3.08 7.15 1.79
C SER A 33 -3.31 5.64 1.73
N ARG A 34 -2.30 4.82 2.08
CA ARG A 34 -2.38 3.36 2.06
C ARG A 34 -2.36 2.72 3.44
N ARG A 35 -2.30 3.51 4.51
CA ARG A 35 -2.15 3.04 5.90
C ARG A 35 -3.23 2.05 6.31
N ASP A 36 -4.45 2.26 5.83
CA ASP A 36 -5.61 1.43 6.17
C ASP A 36 -5.81 0.27 5.18
N ASN A 37 -4.95 0.16 4.16
CA ASN A 37 -5.01 -0.91 3.17
C ASN A 37 -4.19 -2.11 3.64
N VAL A 38 -4.86 -3.24 3.87
CA VAL A 38 -4.22 -4.51 4.21
C VAL A 38 -4.16 -5.41 2.97
N ARG A 39 -3.05 -6.14 2.81
CA ARG A 39 -2.91 -7.18 1.78
C ARG A 39 -2.97 -8.56 2.41
N PHE A 40 -3.90 -9.38 1.94
CA PHE A 40 -3.99 -10.79 2.30
C PHE A 40 -3.21 -11.60 1.26
N LEU A 41 -2.21 -12.36 1.70
CA LEU A 41 -1.32 -13.16 0.85
C LEU A 41 -1.47 -14.65 1.18
N GLY A 42 -1.13 -15.51 0.21
CA GLY A 42 -1.13 -16.96 0.41
C GLY A 42 -2.49 -17.64 0.21
N PHE A 43 -3.53 -16.91 -0.20
CA PHE A 43 -4.80 -17.49 -0.59
C PHE A 43 -4.69 -18.13 -1.98
N PRO A 44 -5.18 -19.39 -2.16
CA PRO A 44 -5.37 -19.96 -3.48
C PRO A 44 -6.25 -19.07 -4.35
N GLU A 45 -6.02 -19.05 -5.66
CA GLU A 45 -6.87 -18.24 -6.53
C GLU A 45 -8.30 -18.78 -6.55
N ASN A 46 -9.26 -17.85 -6.53
CA ASN A 46 -10.70 -18.10 -6.68
C ASN A 46 -11.35 -18.78 -5.47
N ILE A 47 -10.62 -18.88 -4.35
CA ILE A 47 -11.18 -19.37 -3.07
C ILE A 47 -12.28 -18.45 -2.52
N GLU A 48 -12.25 -17.18 -2.90
CA GLU A 48 -13.25 -16.19 -2.48
C GLU A 48 -14.61 -16.38 -3.16
N GLY A 49 -14.65 -17.11 -4.28
CA GLY A 49 -15.86 -17.29 -5.08
C GLY A 49 -16.30 -16.01 -5.81
N GLU A 50 -17.61 -15.77 -5.83
CA GLU A 50 -18.21 -14.64 -6.54
C GLU A 50 -18.21 -13.34 -5.72
N ASP A 51 -18.21 -13.43 -4.39
CA ASP A 51 -18.32 -12.27 -3.49
C ASP A 51 -17.17 -12.21 -2.48
N LEU A 52 -16.16 -11.41 -2.81
CA LEU A 52 -15.00 -11.17 -1.97
C LEU A 52 -15.35 -10.47 -0.66
N HIS A 53 -16.35 -9.58 -0.64
CA HIS A 53 -16.74 -8.87 0.58
C HIS A 53 -17.35 -9.83 1.59
N ARG A 54 -18.22 -10.73 1.12
CA ARG A 54 -18.77 -11.80 1.96
C ARG A 54 -17.69 -12.75 2.44
N PHE A 55 -16.77 -13.16 1.56
CA PHE A 55 -15.64 -14.02 1.91
C PHE A 55 -14.73 -13.42 2.98
N LEU A 56 -14.58 -12.09 3.06
CA LEU A 56 -13.76 -11.45 4.09
C LEU A 56 -14.51 -11.20 5.39
N ARG A 57 -15.83 -11.00 5.34
CA ARG A 57 -16.67 -10.74 6.51
C ARG A 57 -17.00 -12.00 7.30
N ASP A 58 -17.48 -13.05 6.64
CA ASP A 58 -18.03 -14.25 7.29
C ASP A 58 -16.97 -15.07 8.08
N PRO A 59 -15.71 -15.23 7.60
CA PRO A 59 -14.68 -15.97 8.30
C PRO A 59 -13.66 -15.06 9.01
N GLN A 60 -13.96 -13.79 9.30
CA GLN A 60 -13.03 -12.84 9.92
C GLN A 60 -12.16 -13.46 11.05
N PRO A 61 -12.75 -14.15 12.05
CA PRO A 61 -11.98 -14.76 13.14
C PRO A 61 -11.09 -15.92 12.68
N ARG A 62 -11.46 -16.63 11.60
CA ARG A 62 -10.67 -17.73 11.03
C ARG A 62 -9.47 -17.22 10.23
N LEU A 63 -9.60 -16.07 9.58
CA LEU A 63 -8.54 -15.47 8.76
C LEU A 63 -7.48 -14.79 9.64
N THR A 64 -7.89 -14.09 10.70
CA THR A 64 -6.98 -13.27 11.52
C THR A 64 -6.66 -13.92 12.88
N GLY A 65 -7.46 -14.88 13.34
CA GLY A 65 -7.41 -15.35 14.74
C GLY A 65 -7.92 -14.32 15.75
N ILE A 66 -8.47 -13.20 15.27
CA ILE A 66 -8.86 -12.05 16.08
C ILE A 66 -10.33 -11.74 15.83
N THR A 67 -11.10 -11.65 16.92
CA THR A 67 -12.46 -11.14 16.90
C THR A 67 -12.42 -9.64 17.13
N PHE A 68 -13.00 -8.86 16.22
CA PHE A 68 -13.11 -7.41 16.36
C PHE A 68 -14.50 -7.06 16.92
N GLU A 69 -14.54 -6.13 17.87
CA GLU A 69 -15.77 -5.51 18.36
C GLU A 69 -15.64 -3.97 18.28
N PRO A 70 -16.43 -3.29 17.42
CA PRO A 70 -17.42 -3.83 16.48
C PRO A 70 -16.77 -4.63 15.32
N PRO A 71 -17.55 -5.42 14.55
CA PRO A 71 -17.05 -6.15 13.38
C PRO A 71 -16.32 -5.21 12.41
N LEU A 72 -15.27 -5.71 11.75
CA LEU A 72 -14.50 -4.88 10.84
C LEU A 72 -15.32 -4.50 9.61
N GLU A 73 -15.35 -3.21 9.31
CA GLU A 73 -15.96 -2.70 8.10
C GLU A 73 -14.89 -2.45 7.04
N PHE A 74 -15.15 -2.92 5.82
CA PHE A 74 -14.25 -2.71 4.68
C PHE A 74 -14.84 -1.64 3.77
N GLN A 75 -14.10 -0.55 3.54
CA GLN A 75 -14.48 0.45 2.53
C GLN A 75 -14.43 -0.13 1.12
N ARG A 76 -13.44 -0.98 0.83
CA ARG A 76 -13.26 -1.64 -0.47
C ARG A 76 -12.48 -2.94 -0.30
N ALA A 77 -12.89 -3.99 -1.01
CA ALA A 77 -12.13 -5.22 -1.16
C ALA A 77 -11.99 -5.56 -2.63
N HIS A 78 -10.77 -5.86 -3.08
CA HIS A 78 -10.52 -6.28 -4.45
C HIS A 78 -9.25 -7.12 -4.54
N ARG A 79 -9.16 -7.93 -5.58
CA ARG A 79 -7.94 -8.65 -5.95
C ARG A 79 -6.95 -7.72 -6.63
N LEU A 80 -5.66 -7.98 -6.42
CA LEU A 80 -4.59 -7.34 -7.17
C LEU A 80 -4.21 -8.20 -8.36
N GLY A 81 -4.19 -7.63 -9.56
CA GLY A 81 -3.87 -8.37 -10.80
C GLY A 81 -5.09 -9.03 -11.46
N PRO A 82 -4.92 -9.55 -12.69
CA PRO A 82 -5.99 -10.20 -13.44
C PRO A 82 -6.35 -11.57 -12.84
N ARG A 83 -7.63 -11.95 -12.91
CA ARG A 83 -8.05 -13.33 -12.61
C ARG A 83 -7.40 -14.29 -13.59
N ARG A 84 -6.71 -15.33 -13.12
CA ARG A 84 -6.24 -16.38 -14.01
C ARG A 84 -7.37 -17.36 -14.30
N PRO A 85 -7.46 -17.87 -15.53
CA PRO A 85 -8.43 -18.91 -15.88
C PRO A 85 -8.03 -20.24 -15.24
N GLY A 86 -8.99 -20.89 -14.56
CA GLY A 86 -8.89 -22.29 -14.14
C GLY A 86 -8.46 -22.52 -12.69
N THR A 87 -8.28 -23.81 -12.36
CA THR A 87 -7.92 -24.36 -11.05
C THR A 87 -6.47 -24.08 -10.64
N ASP A 88 -5.92 -22.91 -10.98
CA ASP A 88 -4.59 -22.52 -10.53
C ASP A 88 -4.66 -22.23 -9.04
N ILE A 89 -4.16 -23.17 -8.24
CA ILE A 89 -4.22 -23.11 -6.77
C ILE A 89 -3.12 -22.19 -6.23
N ARG A 90 -2.23 -21.68 -7.09
CA ARG A 90 -1.05 -20.92 -6.68
C ARG A 90 -1.45 -19.49 -6.34
N PRO A 91 -1.05 -18.95 -5.18
CA PRO A 91 -1.32 -17.57 -4.84
C PRO A 91 -0.68 -16.59 -5.83
N ASP A 92 -1.27 -15.39 -5.93
CA ASP A 92 -0.74 -14.30 -6.75
C ASP A 92 0.72 -13.99 -6.40
N ARG A 93 1.59 -13.87 -7.42
CA ARG A 93 2.99 -13.44 -7.23
C ARG A 93 3.01 -11.93 -7.02
N LEU A 94 3.71 -11.51 -5.97
CA LEU A 94 3.98 -10.10 -5.66
C LEU A 94 4.71 -9.38 -6.80
#